data_AF-A0A963WA03-F1
#
_entry.id   AF-A0A963WA03-F1
#
_cell.length_a   1.000
_cell.length_b   1.000
_cell.length_c   1.000
_cell.angle_alpha   90.00
_cell.angle_beta   90.00
_cell.angle_gamma   90.00
#
_symmetry.space_group_name_H-M   'P 1'
#
loop_
_entity.id
_entity.type
_entity.pdbx_description
1 polymer ?
#
loop_
_entity_poly.entity_id
_entity_poly.type
_entity_poly.pdbx_seq_one_letter_code
_entity_poly.pdbx_strand_id
1 'polypeptide(L)' 'MEDDDRPRRRSDAAAQLSAESLDTYSQDELMERVALLEAEIARVKAHHAKADAHRKFADALFKPKASD' A
#
# COMPACT_ATOMS: atom_id res chain seq x y z
N MET A 1 -8.26 -7.39 -29.15
CA MET A 1 -8.85 -6.94 -27.87
C MET A 1 -8.29 -7.87 -26.81
N GLU A 2 -7.17 -7.51 -26.19
CA GLU A 2 -6.42 -8.40 -25.29
C GLU A 2 -5.96 -7.66 -24.01
N ASP A 3 -6.50 -6.47 -23.79
CA ASP A 3 -6.11 -5.57 -22.68
C ASP A 3 -7.06 -5.61 -21.47
N ASP A 4 -8.16 -6.36 -21.53
CA ASP A 4 -9.21 -6.40 -20.48
C ASP A 4 -8.94 -7.42 -19.36
N ASP A 5 -7.88 -8.24 -19.46
CA ASP A 5 -7.52 -9.27 -18.45
C ASP A 5 -6.56 -8.79 -17.36
N ARG A 6 -6.19 -7.50 -17.36
CA ARG A 6 -5.44 -6.96 -16.23
C ARG A 6 -6.35 -6.90 -15.00
N PRO A 7 -5.89 -7.34 -13.81
CA PRO A 7 -6.67 -7.21 -12.60
C PRO A 7 -7.11 -5.75 -12.46
N ARG A 8 -8.42 -5.50 -12.56
CA ARG A 8 -8.96 -4.16 -12.33
C ARG A 8 -8.44 -3.71 -10.97
N ARG A 9 -7.81 -2.53 -10.91
CA ARG A 9 -7.31 -1.96 -9.65
C ARG A 9 -8.49 -2.01 -8.68
N ARG A 10 -8.42 -2.94 -7.71
CA ARG A 10 -9.43 -3.14 -6.67
C ARG A 10 -9.49 -1.82 -5.89
N SER A 11 -10.40 -0.93 -6.29
CA SER A 11 -10.66 0.40 -5.73
C SER A 11 -9.42 1.26 -5.48
N ASP A 12 -9.28 2.38 -6.18
CA ASP A 12 -8.31 3.42 -5.77
C ASP A 12 -8.84 4.15 -4.52
N ALA A 13 -8.82 3.46 -3.38
CA ALA A 13 -9.36 3.94 -2.11
C ALA A 13 -8.66 5.23 -1.66
N ALA A 14 -7.37 5.41 -2.01
CA ALA A 14 -6.65 6.65 -1.77
C ALA A 14 -7.19 7.80 -2.63
N ALA A 15 -7.47 7.56 -3.91
CA ALA A 15 -8.12 8.56 -4.76
C ALA A 15 -9.53 8.91 -4.26
N GLN A 16 -10.32 7.91 -3.84
CA GLN A 16 -11.65 8.14 -3.25
C GLN A 16 -11.57 9.01 -1.98
N LEU A 17 -10.62 8.71 -1.09
CA LEU A 17 -10.37 9.49 0.12
C LEU A 17 -10.01 10.95 -0.20
N SER A 18 -9.21 11.18 -1.25
CA SER A 18 -8.80 12.52 -1.67
C SER A 18 -9.90 13.33 -2.34
N ALA A 19 -10.91 12.67 -2.90
CA ALA A 19 -12.05 13.31 -3.56
C ALA A 19 -13.18 13.68 -2.58
N GLU A 20 -13.11 13.21 -1.34
CA GLU A 20 -14.11 13.49 -0.32
C GLU A 20 -13.98 14.92 0.23
N SER A 21 -15.09 15.67 0.29
CA SER A 21 -15.09 17.01 0.90
C SER A 21 -14.90 16.90 2.42
N LEU A 22 -14.04 17.76 2.95
CA LEU A 22 -13.79 17.88 4.38
C LEU A 22 -14.65 18.97 5.05
N ASP A 23 -15.42 19.73 4.27
CA ASP A 23 -16.12 20.95 4.74
C ASP A 23 -17.24 20.65 5.74
N THR A 24 -17.76 19.42 5.75
CA THR A 24 -18.84 18.98 6.65
C THR A 24 -18.35 18.39 7.96
N TYR A 25 -17.04 18.19 8.11
CA TYR A 25 -16.46 17.56 9.28
C TYR A 25 -16.12 18.58 10.37
N SER A 26 -16.37 18.21 11.63
CA SER A 26 -15.84 18.91 12.79
C SER A 26 -14.33 18.67 12.95
N GLN A 27 -13.67 19.49 13.76
CA GLN A 27 -12.23 19.34 14.05
C GLN A 27 -11.91 17.99 14.70
N ASP A 28 -12.77 17.51 15.61
CA ASP A 28 -12.56 16.24 16.30
C ASP A 28 -12.68 15.06 15.33
N GLU A 29 -13.67 15.09 14.41
CA GLU A 29 -13.83 14.05 13.38
C GLU A 29 -12.65 14.06 12.39
N LEU A 30 -12.11 15.23 12.04
CA LEU A 30 -10.90 15.32 11.22
C LEU A 30 -9.70 14.67 11.92
N MET A 31 -9.55 14.88 13.23
CA MET A 31 -8.46 14.29 14.00
C MET A 31 -8.62 12.78 14.16
N GLU A 32 -9.84 12.29 14.37
CA GLU A 32 -10.14 10.85 14.39
C GLU A 32 -9.79 10.20 13.03
N ARG A 33 -10.19 10.86 11.93
CA ARG A 33 -9.86 10.41 10.57
C ARG A 33 -8.35 10.36 10.34
N VAL A 34 -7.60 11.37 10.78
CA VAL A 34 -6.13 11.38 10.70
C VAL A 34 -5.53 10.18 11.45
N ALA A 35 -5.97 9.93 12.68
CA ALA A 35 -5.46 8.82 13.49
C ALA A 35 -5.66 7.45 12.80
N LEU A 36 -6.83 7.24 12.19
CA LEU A 36 -7.12 6.02 11.43
C LEU A 36 -6.20 5.87 10.20
N LEU A 37 -5.98 6.96 9.47
CA LEU A 37 -5.12 6.95 8.28
C LEU A 37 -3.66 6.71 8.64
N GLU A 38 -3.16 7.28 9.73
CA GLU A 38 -1.80 7.03 10.21
C GLU A 38 -1.59 5.57 10.60
N ALA A 39 -2.57 4.97 11.30
CA ALA A 39 -2.54 3.54 11.63
C ALA A 39 -2.52 2.67 10.36
N GLU A 40 -3.30 3.03 9.34
CA GLU A 40 -3.32 2.32 8.06
C GLU A 40 -1.99 2.46 7.31
N ILE A 41 -1.39 3.66 7.28
CA ILE A 41 -0.06 3.89 6.71
C ILE A 41 0.98 3.00 7.40
N ALA A 42 0.95 2.92 8.74
CA ALA A 42 1.85 2.05 9.49
C ALA A 42 1.65 0.57 9.11
N ARG A 43 0.40 0.12 8.98
CA ARG A 43 0.06 -1.25 8.55
C ARG A 43 0.61 -1.56 7.16
N VAL A 44 0.41 -0.67 6.20
CA VAL A 44 0.90 -0.84 4.81
C VAL A 44 2.42 -0.88 4.78
N LYS A 45 3.10 0.04 5.47
CA LYS A 45 4.57 0.05 5.57
C LYS A 45 5.12 -1.24 6.17
N ALA A 46 4.50 -1.74 7.24
CA ALA A 46 4.89 -3.00 7.87
C ALA A 46 4.73 -4.19 6.92
N HIS A 47 3.65 -4.25 6.14
CA HIS A 47 3.46 -5.31 5.17
C HIS A 47 4.48 -5.23 4.02
N HIS A 48 4.73 -4.03 3.49
CA HIS A 48 5.76 -3.81 2.47
C HIS A 48 7.15 -4.26 2.96
N ALA A 49 7.54 -3.87 4.17
CA ALA A 49 8.83 -4.24 4.74
C ALA A 49 8.98 -5.77 4.89
N LYS A 50 7.91 -6.47 5.30
CA LYS A 50 7.89 -7.94 5.34
C LYS A 50 8.08 -8.53 3.94
N ALA A 51 7.37 -8.03 2.92
CA ALA A 51 7.52 -8.52 1.55
C ALA A 51 8.94 -8.28 1.00
N ASP A 52 9.53 -7.11 1.27
CA ASP A 52 10.92 -6.80 0.88
C ASP A 52 11.95 -7.72 1.56
N ALA A 53 11.76 -8.02 2.85
CA ALA A 53 12.61 -8.96 3.58
C ALA A 53 12.53 -10.37 2.98
N HIS A 54 11.33 -10.84 2.60
CA HIS A 54 11.15 -12.12 1.91
C HIS A 54 11.87 -12.14 0.55
N ARG A 55 11.77 -11.05 -0.23
CA ARG A 55 12.50 -10.93 -1.50
C ARG A 55 14.01 -11.01 -1.29
N LYS A 56 14.56 -10.22 -0.35
CA LYS A 56 16.00 -10.22 -0.04
C LYS A 56 16.50 -11.59 0.42
N PHE A 57 15.69 -12.31 1.20
CA PHE A 57 16.01 -13.68 1.61
C PHE A 57 16.03 -14.64 0.42
N ALA A 58 15.04 -14.55 -0.48
CA ALA A 58 15.02 -15.34 -1.71
C ALA A 58 16.22 -15.02 -2.61
N ASP A 59 16.55 -13.74 -2.80
CA ASP A 59 17.70 -13.32 -3.59
C ASP A 59 19.01 -13.88 -3.01
N ALA A 60 19.17 -13.92 -1.69
CA ALA A 60 20.35 -14.51 -1.05
C ALA A 60 20.44 -16.03 -1.25
N LEU A 61 19.30 -16.73 -1.27
CA LEU A 61 19.24 -18.19 -1.43
C LEU A 61 19.41 -18.64 -2.88
N PHE A 62 18.89 -17.85 -3.83
CA PHE A 62 18.80 -18.23 -5.25
C PHE A 62 19.70 -17.43 -6.18
N LYS A 63 20.62 -16.59 -5.65
CA LYS A 63 21.60 -15.90 -6.50
C LYS A 63 22.43 -16.93 -7.28
N PRO A 64 22.50 -16.82 -8.62
CA PRO A 64 23.36 -17.70 -9.41
C PRO A 64 24.80 -17.56 -8.92
N LYS A 65 25.45 -18.68 -8.61
CA LYS A 65 26.89 -18.69 -8.35
C LYS A 65 27.55 -18.12 -9.61
N ALA A 66 28.37 -17.08 -9.45
CA ALA A 66 29.14 -16.56 -10.58
C ALA A 66 29.94 -17.75 -11.14
N SER A 67 29.62 -18.17 -12.35
CA SER A 67 30.44 -19.11 -13.10
C SER A 67 31.75 -18.41 -13.39
N ASP A 68 32.83 -18.95 -12.83
CA ASP A 68 34.22 -18.59 -13.13
C ASP A 68 34.57 -19.01 -14.57
#